data_AF-A0A7S1RGI9-F1
#
_entry.id   AF-A0A7S1RGI9-F1
#
_cell.length_a   1.000
_cell.length_b   1.000
_cell.length_c   1.000
_cell.angle_alpha   90.00
_cell.angle_beta   90.00
_cell.angle_gamma   90.00
#
_symmetry.space_group_name_H-M   'P 1'
#
loop_
_entity.id
_entity.type
_entity.pdbx_description
1 polymer ?
#
loop_
_entity_poly.entity_id
_entity_poly.type
_entity_poly.pdbx_seq_one_letter_code
_entity_poly.pdbx_strand_id
1 'polypeptide(L)'
;MAQAEPRPSHLRVGSRDGKVTATMRQIALVQLLAIIAATEAAASRAGSHGGRGAVGSSAPADGSCYYKADPSLGGLTEGGGAKGRSYRGLVSTTASGRTCQKWTDDKPWADAAAIAPVADQDLGNDGIVWGNGLGNHNYCRNPDQSEEKPWCFTMDPEAGHKKELCDIPECPAEPRDFQQEHQDTVAKIKAKSCKCMDQLYGSSRTTKDTAVPLSSALIQRRVGRMADGTPCTCSD
;
A
#
# COMPACT_ATOMS: atom_id res chain seq x y z
N MET A 1 -47.00 78.58 -29.07
CA MET A 1 -45.94 79.09 -29.98
C MET A 1 -44.63 79.01 -29.20
N ALA A 2 -43.57 78.32 -29.61
CA ALA A 2 -43.30 77.44 -30.77
C ALA A 2 -42.41 76.25 -30.31
N GLN A 3 -42.53 75.03 -30.85
CA GLN A 3 -41.59 74.37 -31.80
C GLN A 3 -40.11 74.36 -31.31
N ALA A 4 -39.40 73.25 -31.01
CA ALA A 4 -39.12 72.00 -31.79
C ALA A 4 -38.48 72.31 -33.16
N GLU A 5 -37.39 71.74 -33.67
CA GLU A 5 -36.53 70.55 -33.40
C GLU A 5 -35.21 70.74 -34.24
N PRO A 6 -34.31 69.77 -34.58
CA PRO A 6 -33.72 68.62 -33.88
C PRO A 6 -32.14 68.55 -33.99
N ARG A 7 -31.57 67.34 -33.76
CA ARG A 7 -30.14 66.96 -33.61
C ARG A 7 -29.23 67.04 -34.86
N PRO A 8 -27.89 66.93 -34.66
CA PRO A 8 -27.09 65.85 -35.26
C PRO A 8 -26.14 65.16 -34.23
N SER A 9 -26.05 63.82 -34.13
CA SER A 9 -25.33 62.86 -34.99
C SER A 9 -23.85 62.65 -34.62
N HIS A 10 -23.52 61.49 -34.03
CA HIS A 10 -22.14 61.01 -33.86
C HIS A 10 -21.53 60.62 -35.22
N LEU A 11 -20.22 60.87 -35.44
CA LEU A 11 -19.25 59.88 -35.95
C LEU A 11 -17.83 60.47 -36.17
N ARG A 12 -16.79 59.87 -35.58
CA ARG A 12 -15.69 59.12 -36.26
C ARG A 12 -14.43 58.98 -35.41
N VAL A 13 -13.95 57.74 -35.31
CA VAL A 13 -12.56 57.41 -35.03
C VAL A 13 -11.77 57.51 -36.34
N GLY A 14 -10.60 58.13 -36.30
CA GLY A 14 -9.60 58.13 -37.38
C GLY A 14 -8.24 57.77 -36.78
N SER A 15 -7.75 56.57 -37.09
CA SER A 15 -6.42 56.08 -36.70
C SER A 15 -5.45 56.18 -37.89
N ARG A 16 -4.17 55.84 -37.65
CA ARG A 16 -3.01 55.77 -38.55
C ARG A 16 -2.16 57.05 -38.67
N ASP A 17 -0.83 56.99 -38.70
CA ASP A 17 0.10 55.90 -38.32
C ASP A 17 1.54 56.45 -38.16
N GLY A 18 2.37 55.71 -37.41
CA GLY A 18 3.77 55.47 -37.81
C GLY A 18 4.87 56.48 -37.45
N LYS A 19 5.52 56.27 -36.30
CA LYS A 19 6.86 55.61 -36.20
C LYS A 19 7.48 55.83 -34.81
N VAL A 20 7.30 54.87 -33.91
CA VAL A 20 8.00 54.82 -32.62
C VAL A 20 9.00 53.66 -32.62
N THR A 21 10.28 54.03 -32.63
CA THR A 21 11.48 53.31 -32.19
C THR A 21 11.37 51.80 -31.86
N ALA A 22 11.95 50.97 -32.72
CA ALA A 22 11.93 49.50 -32.64
C ALA A 22 12.96 48.86 -31.67
N THR A 23 13.32 49.53 -30.56
CA THR A 23 14.41 49.08 -29.66
C THR A 23 14.00 48.92 -28.18
N MET A 24 12.72 49.12 -27.84
CA MET A 24 12.26 49.09 -26.43
C MET A 24 11.14 48.05 -26.14
N ARG A 25 10.87 47.12 -27.06
CA ARG A 25 9.80 46.10 -26.91
C ARG A 25 10.25 44.72 -26.42
N GLN A 26 11.56 44.43 -26.35
CA GLN A 26 12.06 43.09 -25.98
C GLN A 26 12.27 42.87 -24.47
N ILE A 27 12.29 43.92 -23.64
CA ILE A 27 12.55 43.80 -22.19
C ILE A 27 11.23 43.76 -21.38
N ALA A 28 10.15 44.37 -21.88
CA ALA A 28 8.88 44.47 -21.16
C ALA A 28 8.01 43.19 -21.18
N LEU A 29 8.30 42.21 -22.03
CA LEU A 29 7.45 41.01 -22.21
C LEU A 29 7.82 39.84 -21.29
N VAL A 30 8.96 39.90 -20.59
CA VAL A 30 9.47 38.81 -19.73
C VAL A 30 9.03 39.00 -18.26
N GLN A 31 8.53 40.18 -17.88
CA GLN A 31 8.16 40.51 -16.49
C GLN A 31 6.64 40.53 -16.23
N LEU A 32 5.79 40.30 -17.24
CA LEU A 32 4.32 40.41 -17.12
C LEU A 32 3.56 39.08 -17.31
N LEU A 33 4.24 37.93 -17.14
CA LEU A 33 3.62 36.60 -17.14
C LEU A 33 3.83 35.83 -15.82
N ALA A 34 4.37 36.48 -14.79
CA ALA A 34 4.64 35.88 -13.47
C ALA A 34 3.53 36.15 -12.42
N ILE A 35 2.36 36.67 -12.80
CA ILE A 35 1.34 37.17 -11.85
C ILE A 35 -0.10 36.73 -12.22
N ILE A 36 -0.31 35.48 -12.64
CA ILE A 36 -1.64 34.83 -12.58
C ILE A 36 -1.48 33.33 -12.26
N ALA A 37 -1.48 32.98 -10.96
CA ALA A 37 -1.87 31.65 -10.43
C ALA A 37 -1.76 31.63 -8.89
N ALA A 38 -2.70 32.26 -8.18
CA ALA A 38 -2.82 32.14 -6.72
C ALA A 38 -4.28 32.28 -6.28
N THR A 39 -4.66 31.53 -5.23
CA THR A 39 -5.98 31.50 -4.53
C THR A 39 -7.12 30.87 -5.36
N GLU A 40 -7.93 29.92 -4.89
CA GLU A 40 -7.99 29.07 -3.66
C GLU A 40 -8.26 27.58 -4.10
N ALA A 41 -8.53 26.54 -3.28
CA ALA A 41 -8.92 26.42 -1.87
C ALA A 41 -8.45 25.08 -1.23
N ALA A 42 -9.08 24.71 -0.10
CA ALA A 42 -8.66 23.65 0.81
C ALA A 42 -9.40 22.29 0.70
N ALA A 43 -8.63 21.20 0.70
CA ALA A 43 -8.88 19.89 1.33
C ALA A 43 -7.59 19.04 1.16
N SER A 44 -6.98 18.39 2.15
CA SER A 44 -7.39 18.07 3.53
C SER A 44 -6.18 18.10 4.49
N ARG A 45 -6.39 18.50 5.75
CA ARG A 45 -5.48 18.13 6.85
C ARG A 45 -5.90 16.77 7.41
N ALA A 46 -5.11 15.74 7.12
CA ALA A 46 -5.05 14.54 7.95
C ALA A 46 -3.59 14.40 8.43
N GLY A 47 -3.38 14.44 9.74
CA GLY A 47 -2.04 14.46 10.31
C GLY A 47 -1.40 13.07 10.32
N SER A 48 -0.07 13.05 10.25
CA SER A 48 0.72 11.97 10.84
C SER A 48 2.05 12.52 11.39
N HIS A 49 1.96 13.29 12.47
CA HIS A 49 2.91 13.06 13.57
C HIS A 49 2.46 11.79 14.30
N GLY A 50 2.60 10.68 13.60
CA GLY A 50 2.45 9.33 14.13
C GLY A 50 3.83 8.69 14.10
N GLY A 51 4.62 8.94 15.14
CA GLY A 51 5.67 8.01 15.50
C GLY A 51 5.00 6.69 15.84
N ARG A 52 4.79 5.86 14.81
CA ARG A 52 4.45 4.45 15.00
C ARG A 52 5.67 3.87 15.71
N GLY A 53 5.56 3.72 17.03
CA GLY A 53 6.40 2.78 17.75
C GLY A 53 6.34 1.43 17.04
N ALA A 54 7.39 0.64 17.18
CA ALA A 54 7.48 -0.68 16.58
C ALA A 54 6.30 -1.57 17.05
N VAL A 55 5.18 -1.50 16.34
CA VAL A 55 4.20 -2.57 16.28
C VAL A 55 4.99 -3.71 15.69
N GLY A 56 5.27 -4.74 16.50
CA GLY A 56 6.24 -5.78 16.19
C GLY A 56 6.05 -6.26 14.76
N SER A 57 7.11 -6.20 13.96
CA SER A 57 7.10 -6.60 12.56
C SER A 57 6.85 -8.10 12.47
N SER A 58 5.60 -8.52 12.54
CA SER A 58 5.19 -9.82 12.04
C SER A 58 5.32 -9.79 10.52
N ALA A 59 5.80 -10.89 9.94
CA ALA A 59 5.83 -11.04 8.49
C ALA A 59 4.41 -10.83 7.93
N PRO A 60 4.23 -10.04 6.86
CA PRO A 60 2.91 -9.80 6.30
C PRO A 60 2.29 -11.12 5.85
N ALA A 61 1.10 -11.42 6.38
CA ALA A 61 0.46 -12.74 6.29
C ALA A 61 -0.01 -13.13 4.87
N ASP A 62 0.14 -12.23 3.90
CA ASP A 62 -0.13 -12.42 2.48
C ASP A 62 1.06 -12.99 1.69
N GLY A 63 2.20 -13.23 2.35
CA GLY A 63 3.41 -13.72 1.69
C GLY A 63 4.11 -12.67 0.82
N SER A 64 3.92 -11.39 1.10
CA SER A 64 4.51 -10.27 0.33
C SER A 64 6.00 -10.01 0.62
N CYS A 65 6.65 -10.74 1.54
CA CYS A 65 8.09 -10.66 1.84
C CYS A 65 8.84 -11.95 1.44
N TYR A 66 10.17 -11.89 1.33
CA TYR A 66 11.03 -13.07 1.09
C TYR A 66 11.97 -13.37 2.27
N TYR A 67 12.22 -14.66 2.53
CA TYR A 67 13.19 -15.07 3.55
C TYR A 67 14.62 -15.11 2.98
N LYS A 68 15.54 -14.42 3.67
CA LYS A 68 16.97 -14.36 3.31
C LYS A 68 17.69 -15.68 3.60
N ALA A 69 17.37 -16.31 4.72
CA ALA A 69 17.85 -17.61 5.15
C ALA A 69 16.65 -18.50 5.53
N ASP A 70 16.86 -19.82 5.57
CA ASP A 70 15.86 -20.79 5.99
C ASP A 70 15.42 -20.54 7.45
N PRO A 71 14.12 -20.35 7.74
CA PRO A 71 13.65 -20.04 9.09
C PRO A 71 13.61 -21.30 9.96
N SER A 72 14.28 -21.26 11.12
CA SER A 72 14.24 -22.34 12.11
C SER A 72 12.97 -22.26 12.97
N LEU A 73 11.83 -22.72 12.45
CA LEU A 73 10.54 -22.67 13.14
C LEU A 73 10.38 -23.80 14.17
N GLY A 74 10.97 -23.62 15.36
CA GLY A 74 10.62 -24.41 16.55
C GLY A 74 10.91 -25.92 16.47
N GLY A 75 11.78 -26.35 15.55
CA GLY A 75 12.12 -27.76 15.31
C GLY A 75 11.57 -28.35 14.02
N LEU A 76 10.66 -27.65 13.32
CA LEU A 76 10.28 -27.98 11.94
C LEU A 76 11.38 -27.52 10.97
N THR A 77 11.67 -28.33 9.95
CA THR A 77 12.66 -27.97 8.93
C THR A 77 11.98 -27.34 7.71
N GLU A 78 12.13 -26.03 7.52
CA GLU A 78 11.93 -25.41 6.20
C GLU A 78 13.28 -25.35 5.49
N GLY A 79 13.53 -26.28 4.56
CA GLY A 79 14.82 -26.41 3.89
C GLY A 79 14.83 -25.81 2.48
N GLY A 80 15.93 -25.17 2.09
CA GLY A 80 16.15 -24.71 0.72
C GLY A 80 15.25 -23.54 0.28
N GLY A 81 14.66 -22.80 1.21
CA GLY A 81 13.86 -21.61 0.96
C GLY A 81 14.65 -20.30 0.85
N ALA A 82 15.90 -20.30 1.33
CA ALA A 82 16.79 -19.14 1.43
C ALA A 82 16.93 -18.32 0.14
N LYS A 83 17.33 -17.05 0.27
CA LYS A 83 17.37 -16.02 -0.79
C LYS A 83 16.03 -15.86 -1.55
N GLY A 84 14.91 -16.16 -0.90
CA GLY A 84 13.59 -16.07 -1.51
C GLY A 84 13.23 -17.19 -2.49
N ARG A 85 13.88 -18.36 -2.41
CA ARG A 85 13.44 -19.56 -3.14
C ARG A 85 12.06 -20.06 -2.66
N SER A 86 11.77 -19.89 -1.37
CA SER A 86 10.44 -20.13 -0.77
C SER A 86 9.41 -19.05 -1.09
N TYR A 87 9.77 -17.97 -1.81
CA TYR A 87 8.82 -16.89 -2.10
C TYR A 87 7.66 -17.39 -2.98
N ARG A 88 6.43 -17.19 -2.51
CA ARG A 88 5.19 -17.57 -3.22
C ARG A 88 4.26 -16.38 -3.49
N GLY A 89 4.68 -15.15 -3.17
CA GLY A 89 3.91 -13.94 -3.42
C GLY A 89 3.69 -13.61 -4.91
N LEU A 90 2.88 -12.58 -5.16
CA LEU A 90 2.28 -12.27 -6.47
C LEU A 90 2.93 -11.09 -7.21
N VAL A 91 4.08 -10.58 -6.75
CA VAL A 91 4.78 -9.48 -7.42
C VAL A 91 5.23 -9.92 -8.81
N SER A 92 4.84 -9.18 -9.85
CA SER A 92 5.08 -9.47 -11.27
C SER A 92 5.77 -8.31 -12.02
N THR A 93 6.42 -7.42 -11.26
CA THR A 93 7.18 -6.27 -11.75
C THR A 93 8.54 -6.19 -11.07
N THR A 94 9.55 -5.76 -11.81
CA THR A 94 10.92 -5.58 -11.30
C THR A 94 11.04 -4.30 -10.48
N ALA A 95 12.17 -4.10 -9.80
CA ALA A 95 12.47 -2.86 -9.08
C ALA A 95 12.56 -1.61 -9.99
N SER A 96 12.73 -1.76 -11.30
CA SER A 96 12.66 -0.66 -12.27
C SER A 96 11.23 -0.39 -12.79
N GLY A 97 10.26 -1.22 -12.41
CA GLY A 97 8.88 -1.16 -12.89
C GLY A 97 8.61 -1.95 -14.17
N ARG A 98 9.59 -2.70 -14.71
CA ARG A 98 9.38 -3.55 -15.89
C ARG A 98 8.47 -4.72 -15.58
N THR A 99 7.56 -5.04 -16.50
CA THR A 99 6.71 -6.24 -16.43
C THR A 99 7.57 -7.50 -16.58
N CYS A 100 7.39 -8.45 -15.67
CA CYS A 100 8.02 -9.76 -15.77
C CYS A 100 7.47 -10.57 -16.95
N GLN A 101 8.36 -11.25 -17.66
CA GLN A 101 8.04 -12.35 -18.56
C GLN A 101 7.56 -13.56 -17.73
N LYS A 102 6.68 -14.34 -18.35
CA LYS A 102 6.14 -15.57 -17.78
C LYS A 102 7.16 -16.71 -17.87
N TRP A 103 7.31 -17.50 -16.81
CA TRP A 103 8.33 -18.56 -16.75
C TRP A 103 8.12 -19.69 -17.76
N THR A 104 6.90 -19.88 -18.28
CA THR A 104 6.59 -20.89 -19.30
C THR A 104 6.74 -20.39 -20.73
N ASP A 105 6.95 -19.10 -20.95
CA ASP A 105 6.93 -18.50 -22.29
C ASP A 105 8.37 -18.30 -22.78
N ASP A 106 8.60 -18.50 -24.08
CA ASP A 106 9.93 -18.47 -24.71
C ASP A 106 10.36 -17.07 -25.20
N LYS A 107 9.54 -16.03 -24.94
CA LYS A 107 9.68 -14.69 -25.50
C LYS A 107 9.45 -13.58 -24.46
N PRO A 108 10.25 -12.50 -24.47
CA PRO A 108 11.42 -12.28 -25.34
C PRO A 108 12.62 -13.22 -25.07
N TRP A 109 12.69 -13.86 -23.89
CA TRP A 109 13.85 -14.65 -23.47
C TRP A 109 13.54 -16.15 -23.36
N ALA A 110 14.07 -16.96 -24.28
CA ALA A 110 13.87 -18.42 -24.29
C ALA A 110 14.43 -19.11 -23.03
N ASP A 111 15.44 -18.52 -22.38
CA ASP A 111 16.01 -18.95 -21.11
C ASP A 111 14.96 -19.12 -20.00
N ALA A 112 13.85 -18.37 -20.02
CA ALA A 112 12.79 -18.49 -19.01
C ALA A 112 12.14 -19.88 -19.06
N ALA A 113 11.63 -20.26 -20.23
CA ALA A 113 11.00 -21.56 -20.49
C ALA A 113 11.98 -22.75 -20.40
N ALA A 114 13.29 -22.49 -20.46
CA ALA A 114 14.32 -23.52 -20.28
C ALA A 114 14.51 -23.95 -18.80
N ILE A 115 14.03 -23.17 -17.82
CA ILE A 115 14.14 -23.54 -16.40
C ILE A 115 12.98 -24.45 -16.01
N ALA A 116 13.28 -25.74 -15.79
CA ALA A 116 12.29 -26.72 -15.39
C ALA A 116 11.68 -26.39 -14.00
N PRO A 117 10.35 -26.54 -13.80
CA PRO A 117 9.73 -26.40 -12.49
C PRO A 117 10.16 -27.55 -11.57
N VAL A 118 10.49 -27.20 -10.33
CA VAL A 118 10.81 -28.14 -9.24
C VAL A 118 9.73 -27.97 -8.18
N ALA A 119 8.99 -29.05 -7.92
CA ALA A 119 7.91 -29.07 -6.94
C ALA A 119 8.45 -28.91 -5.51
N ASP A 120 7.61 -28.39 -4.63
CA ASP A 120 7.84 -28.40 -3.18
C ASP A 120 7.74 -29.85 -2.67
N GLN A 121 8.67 -30.28 -1.81
CA GLN A 121 8.68 -31.61 -1.23
C GLN A 121 8.18 -31.55 0.22
N ASP A 122 6.96 -32.04 0.42
CA ASP A 122 6.37 -32.25 1.75
C ASP A 122 7.03 -33.47 2.42
N LEU A 123 7.61 -33.27 3.62
CA LEU A 123 8.18 -34.31 4.47
C LEU A 123 7.25 -34.66 5.65
N GLY A 124 6.01 -34.16 5.63
CA GLY A 124 5.02 -34.36 6.68
C GLY A 124 5.45 -33.69 7.98
N ASN A 125 5.62 -34.48 9.04
CA ASN A 125 5.98 -33.96 10.37
C ASN A 125 7.42 -33.41 10.43
N ASP A 126 8.29 -33.80 9.50
CA ASP A 126 9.69 -33.38 9.49
C ASP A 126 9.89 -31.99 8.85
N GLY A 127 8.89 -31.51 8.08
CA GLY A 127 8.86 -30.18 7.47
C GLY A 127 8.68 -30.19 5.95
N ILE A 128 9.30 -29.23 5.26
CA ILE A 128 9.17 -29.01 3.82
C ILE A 128 10.51 -28.61 3.20
N VAL A 129 10.83 -29.14 2.01
CA VAL A 129 11.94 -28.66 1.18
C VAL A 129 11.39 -27.87 0.00
N TRP A 130 11.79 -26.60 -0.11
CA TRP A 130 11.25 -25.66 -1.07
C TRP A 130 11.77 -25.88 -2.50
N GLY A 131 10.83 -26.19 -3.39
CA GLY A 131 10.99 -26.13 -4.84
C GLY A 131 11.16 -24.69 -5.34
N ASN A 132 11.23 -24.53 -6.66
CA ASN A 132 11.54 -23.24 -7.27
C ASN A 132 10.31 -22.33 -7.50
N GLY A 133 9.10 -22.85 -7.26
CA GLY A 133 7.86 -22.08 -7.40
C GLY A 133 7.59 -21.55 -8.82
N LEU A 134 8.16 -22.18 -9.84
CA LEU A 134 7.91 -21.85 -11.25
C LEU A 134 6.61 -22.50 -11.75
N GLY A 135 5.96 -21.84 -12.70
CA GLY A 135 4.70 -22.30 -13.27
C GLY A 135 4.13 -21.32 -14.30
N ASN A 136 2.85 -21.48 -14.61
CA ASN A 136 2.11 -20.76 -15.66
C ASN A 136 1.79 -19.28 -15.29
N HIS A 137 2.77 -18.54 -14.77
CA HIS A 137 2.67 -17.17 -14.27
C HIS A 137 3.97 -16.37 -14.47
N ASN A 138 3.93 -15.05 -14.26
CA ASN A 138 5.08 -14.15 -14.35
C ASN A 138 5.52 -13.56 -12.99
N TYR A 139 5.13 -14.18 -11.87
CA TYR A 139 5.56 -13.73 -10.54
C TYR A 139 7.07 -13.90 -10.33
N CYS A 140 7.71 -12.99 -9.62
CA CYS A 140 9.13 -13.04 -9.29
C CYS A 140 9.48 -14.28 -8.46
N ARG A 141 10.60 -14.94 -8.76
CA ARG A 141 11.10 -16.16 -8.10
C ARG A 141 12.63 -16.15 -8.05
N ASN A 142 13.23 -17.03 -7.26
CA ASN A 142 14.69 -17.24 -7.27
C ASN A 142 14.99 -18.74 -7.49
N PRO A 143 14.87 -19.25 -8.73
CA PRO A 143 14.74 -20.68 -8.99
C PRO A 143 16.04 -21.48 -8.80
N ASP A 144 17.17 -20.81 -8.73
CA ASP A 144 18.53 -21.36 -8.63
C ASP A 144 19.33 -20.77 -7.45
N GLN A 145 18.74 -19.83 -6.69
CA GLN A 145 19.41 -19.09 -5.60
C GLN A 145 20.67 -18.33 -6.07
N SER A 146 20.75 -17.99 -7.37
CA SER A 146 21.84 -17.21 -7.96
C SER A 146 21.88 -15.79 -7.38
N GLU A 147 20.72 -15.14 -7.31
CA GLU A 147 20.56 -13.79 -6.78
C GLU A 147 20.29 -13.78 -5.27
N GLU A 148 20.41 -12.61 -4.65
CA GLU A 148 20.13 -12.42 -3.20
C GLU A 148 18.64 -12.38 -2.87
N LYS A 149 17.79 -12.05 -3.85
CA LYS A 149 16.33 -11.89 -3.71
C LYS A 149 15.58 -12.32 -4.98
N PRO A 150 14.25 -12.50 -4.94
CA PRO A 150 13.49 -12.93 -6.12
C PRO A 150 13.60 -11.94 -7.28
N TRP A 151 13.65 -12.50 -8.48
CA TRP A 151 13.89 -11.81 -9.75
C TRP A 151 12.94 -12.35 -10.82
N CYS A 152 12.97 -11.75 -12.00
CA CYS A 152 12.32 -12.31 -13.18
C CYS A 152 13.08 -11.95 -14.46
N PHE A 153 12.83 -12.72 -15.52
CA PHE A 153 13.09 -12.22 -16.88
C PHE A 153 12.09 -11.09 -17.17
N THR A 154 12.49 -10.08 -17.93
CA THR A 154 11.60 -8.94 -18.23
C THR A 154 11.03 -9.04 -19.65
N MET A 155 9.90 -8.35 -19.88
CA MET A 155 9.33 -8.19 -21.22
C MET A 155 10.08 -7.16 -22.09
N ASP A 156 11.15 -6.54 -21.58
CA ASP A 156 12.01 -5.62 -22.34
C ASP A 156 12.92 -6.44 -23.28
N PRO A 157 12.93 -6.18 -24.60
CA PRO A 157 13.80 -6.88 -25.56
C PRO A 157 15.26 -6.39 -25.50
N GLU A 158 15.58 -5.33 -24.77
CA GLU A 158 16.97 -4.88 -24.63
C GLU A 158 17.79 -5.86 -23.78
N ALA A 159 18.94 -6.30 -24.31
CA ALA A 159 19.77 -7.33 -23.68
C ALA A 159 20.28 -6.94 -22.27
N GLY A 160 20.48 -5.64 -22.00
CA GLY A 160 20.83 -5.13 -20.68
C GLY A 160 19.72 -5.27 -19.63
N HIS A 161 18.49 -5.51 -20.06
CA HIS A 161 17.29 -5.63 -19.23
C HIS A 161 16.70 -7.04 -19.23
N LYS A 162 17.44 -8.04 -19.71
CA LYS A 162 17.01 -9.45 -19.80
C LYS A 162 16.45 -10.01 -18.49
N LYS A 163 17.12 -9.75 -17.38
CA LYS A 163 16.82 -10.25 -16.03
C LYS A 163 17.04 -9.12 -15.03
N GLU A 164 16.08 -8.91 -14.12
CA GLU A 164 16.18 -7.90 -13.07
C GLU A 164 15.61 -8.39 -11.74
N LEU A 165 16.14 -7.86 -10.63
CA LEU A 165 15.62 -8.12 -9.29
C LEU A 165 14.27 -7.41 -9.08
N CYS A 166 13.41 -8.02 -8.27
CA CYS A 166 12.14 -7.40 -7.86
C CYS A 166 12.29 -6.62 -6.55
N ASP A 167 11.39 -5.66 -6.34
CA ASP A 167 11.32 -4.91 -5.08
C ASP A 167 10.36 -5.61 -4.11
N ILE A 168 10.90 -6.58 -3.37
CA ILE A 168 10.19 -7.39 -2.39
C ILE A 168 10.94 -7.20 -1.07
N PRO A 169 10.28 -6.86 0.04
CA PRO A 169 10.93 -6.68 1.34
C PRO A 169 11.46 -8.01 1.90
N GLU A 170 12.55 -7.94 2.67
CA GLU A 170 12.99 -9.07 3.50
C GLU A 170 11.94 -9.34 4.59
N CYS A 171 11.61 -10.62 4.82
CA CYS A 171 10.79 -11.01 5.95
C CYS A 171 11.57 -10.77 7.27
N PRO A 172 10.88 -10.35 8.34
CA PRO A 172 11.45 -10.30 9.68
C PRO A 172 12.13 -11.63 10.05
N ALA A 173 13.34 -11.55 10.62
CA ALA A 173 14.12 -12.72 11.03
C ALA A 173 13.64 -13.31 12.37
N GLU A 174 12.82 -12.58 13.13
CA GLU A 174 12.30 -13.03 14.41
C GLU A 174 11.35 -14.22 14.23
N PRO A 175 11.55 -15.34 14.96
CA PRO A 175 10.63 -16.45 14.90
C PRO A 175 9.25 -16.01 15.39
N ARG A 176 8.19 -16.38 14.66
CA ARG A 176 6.82 -16.10 15.10
C ARG A 176 6.56 -16.77 16.45
N ASP A 177 6.34 -15.95 17.47
CA ASP A 177 5.88 -16.42 18.77
C ASP A 177 4.39 -16.79 18.66
N PHE A 178 4.15 -18.05 18.31
CA PHE A 178 2.79 -18.60 18.19
C PHE A 178 2.02 -18.55 19.50
N GLN A 179 2.70 -18.59 20.64
CA GLN A 179 2.09 -18.50 21.97
C GLN A 179 1.61 -17.07 22.24
N GLN A 180 2.39 -16.05 21.89
CA GLN A 180 1.99 -14.64 21.96
C GLN A 180 0.91 -14.32 20.92
N GLU A 181 1.06 -14.75 19.66
CA GLU A 181 0.02 -14.57 18.62
C GLU A 181 -1.30 -15.23 19.04
N HIS A 182 -1.26 -16.40 19.66
CA HIS A 182 -2.43 -17.07 20.22
C HIS A 182 -3.04 -16.26 21.37
N GLN A 183 -2.25 -15.79 22.34
CA GLN A 183 -2.72 -14.98 23.46
C GLN A 183 -3.37 -13.67 22.99
N ASP A 184 -2.73 -12.96 22.06
CA ASP A 184 -3.25 -11.74 21.42
C ASP A 184 -4.56 -12.02 20.68
N THR A 185 -4.64 -13.13 19.95
CA THR A 185 -5.85 -13.53 19.22
C THR A 185 -6.98 -13.91 20.17
N VAL A 186 -6.69 -14.65 21.24
CA VAL A 186 -7.65 -14.96 22.32
C VAL A 186 -8.12 -13.69 23.01
N ALA A 187 -7.24 -12.72 23.27
CA ALA A 187 -7.61 -11.41 23.82
C ALA A 187 -8.54 -10.63 22.86
N LYS A 188 -8.24 -10.60 21.55
CA LYS A 188 -9.09 -9.97 20.51
C LYS A 188 -10.45 -10.66 20.36
N ILE A 189 -10.51 -11.99 20.47
CA ILE A 189 -11.77 -12.75 20.43
C ILE A 189 -12.59 -12.52 21.70
N LYS A 190 -11.96 -12.56 22.88
CA LYS A 190 -12.60 -12.23 24.17
C LYS A 190 -13.08 -10.77 24.23
N ALA A 191 -12.39 -9.83 23.59
CA ALA A 191 -12.88 -8.46 23.46
C ALA A 191 -14.21 -8.37 22.69
N LYS A 192 -14.50 -9.28 21.75
CA LYS A 192 -15.79 -9.36 21.07
C LYS A 192 -16.91 -10.04 21.89
N SER A 193 -16.59 -10.76 22.97
CA SER A 193 -17.59 -11.23 23.94
C SER A 193 -17.89 -10.20 25.03
N CYS A 194 -17.17 -9.07 25.03
CA CYS A 194 -17.47 -7.90 25.85
C CYS A 194 -18.73 -7.21 25.32
N LYS A 195 -19.75 -6.98 26.17
CA LYS A 195 -21.01 -6.30 25.78
C LYS A 195 -20.86 -4.78 25.61
N CYS A 196 -19.86 -4.35 24.83
CA CYS A 196 -19.49 -2.94 24.66
C CYS A 196 -20.61 -2.09 24.05
N MET A 197 -21.21 -2.53 22.94
CA MET A 197 -22.25 -1.73 22.25
C MET A 197 -23.48 -1.48 23.14
N ASP A 198 -24.04 -2.54 23.73
CA ASP A 198 -25.22 -2.44 24.60
C ASP A 198 -24.97 -1.58 25.85
N GLN A 199 -23.72 -1.48 26.34
CA GLN A 199 -23.38 -0.75 27.57
C GLN A 199 -22.83 0.67 27.35
N LEU A 200 -22.26 0.98 26.19
CA LEU A 200 -21.84 2.34 25.84
C LEU A 200 -22.97 3.15 25.18
N TYR A 201 -23.83 2.49 24.39
CA TYR A 201 -24.84 3.15 23.55
C TYR A 201 -26.28 2.69 23.84
N GLY A 202 -26.48 1.74 24.77
CA GLY A 202 -27.77 1.13 25.07
C GLY A 202 -28.12 -0.05 24.15
N SER A 203 -28.91 -1.00 24.65
CA SER A 203 -29.42 -2.12 23.86
C SER A 203 -30.40 -1.65 22.78
N SER A 204 -30.13 -1.99 21.52
CA SER A 204 -31.09 -1.80 20.41
C SER A 204 -32.17 -2.88 20.35
N ARG A 205 -32.07 -3.92 21.19
CA ARG A 205 -32.93 -5.11 21.16
C ARG A 205 -33.99 -5.13 22.26
N THR A 206 -33.83 -4.33 23.31
CA THR A 206 -34.71 -4.29 24.49
C THR A 206 -34.87 -2.87 25.05
N THR A 207 -36.11 -2.40 25.20
CA THR A 207 -36.43 -1.08 25.79
C THR A 207 -36.13 -0.99 27.29
N LYS A 208 -35.88 -2.11 27.96
CA LYS A 208 -35.48 -2.17 29.38
C LYS A 208 -34.06 -1.66 29.60
N ASP A 209 -33.19 -1.80 28.62
CA ASP A 209 -31.73 -1.65 28.76
C ASP A 209 -31.18 -0.54 27.84
N THR A 210 -32.02 0.42 27.44
CA THR A 210 -31.66 1.51 26.52
C THR A 210 -31.05 2.73 27.24
N ALA A 211 -31.10 2.78 28.57
CA ALA A 211 -30.60 3.89 29.38
C ALA A 211 -29.30 3.53 30.13
N VAL A 212 -28.19 4.15 29.73
CA VAL A 212 -26.90 4.03 30.43
C VAL A 212 -26.77 5.18 31.45
N PRO A 213 -26.49 4.92 32.74
CA PRO A 213 -26.31 5.98 33.72
C PRO A 213 -25.17 6.94 33.36
N LEU A 214 -25.44 8.24 33.44
CA LEU A 214 -24.52 9.31 33.03
C LEU A 214 -23.18 9.31 33.81
N SER A 215 -23.17 8.78 35.03
CA SER A 215 -21.96 8.55 35.83
C SER A 215 -21.01 7.51 35.24
N SER A 216 -21.54 6.50 34.52
CA SER A 216 -20.73 5.52 33.80
C SER A 216 -20.08 6.15 32.56
N ALA A 217 -20.79 7.05 31.87
CA ALA A 217 -20.32 7.72 30.66
C ALA A 217 -19.21 8.76 30.90
N LEU A 218 -19.09 9.31 32.13
CA LEU A 218 -18.19 10.43 32.43
C LEU A 218 -16.85 10.05 33.10
N ILE A 219 -16.72 8.84 33.66
CA ILE A 219 -15.55 8.46 34.48
C ILE A 219 -14.81 7.22 33.96
N GLN A 220 -15.47 6.38 33.16
CA GLN A 220 -14.90 5.08 32.82
C GLN A 220 -13.96 5.17 31.61
N ARG A 221 -12.69 4.73 31.82
CA ARG A 221 -12.01 3.92 30.81
C ARG A 221 -13.05 2.92 30.30
N ARG A 222 -13.37 2.93 29.01
CA ARG A 222 -14.51 2.16 28.48
C ARG A 222 -14.34 0.69 28.89
N VAL A 223 -15.14 0.21 29.85
CA VAL A 223 -15.02 -1.12 30.43
C VAL A 223 -16.39 -1.78 30.41
N GLY A 224 -16.58 -2.72 29.50
CA GLY A 224 -17.75 -3.59 29.45
C GLY A 224 -17.56 -4.82 30.34
N ARG A 225 -18.43 -5.84 30.14
CA ARG A 225 -18.28 -7.16 30.77
C ARG A 225 -18.35 -8.28 29.75
N MET A 226 -17.55 -9.32 29.98
CA MET A 226 -17.60 -10.58 29.23
C MET A 226 -18.81 -11.42 29.66
N ALA A 227 -19.07 -12.52 28.95
CA ALA A 227 -20.18 -13.43 29.24
C ALA A 227 -20.12 -14.10 30.64
N ASP A 228 -18.93 -14.22 31.22
CA ASP A 228 -18.69 -14.73 32.59
C ASP A 228 -18.81 -13.64 33.68
N GLY A 229 -19.13 -12.40 33.30
CA GLY A 229 -19.25 -11.25 34.20
C GLY A 229 -17.95 -10.53 34.52
N THR A 230 -16.80 -10.99 34.03
CA THR A 230 -15.50 -10.32 34.24
C THR A 230 -15.42 -8.97 33.53
N PRO A 231 -14.73 -7.95 34.09
CA PRO A 231 -14.53 -6.66 33.41
C PRO A 231 -13.61 -6.79 32.19
N CYS A 232 -13.93 -6.11 31.10
CA CYS A 232 -13.14 -6.08 29.86
C CYS A 232 -13.07 -4.67 29.30
N THR A 233 -11.91 -4.26 28.78
CA THR A 233 -11.76 -2.95 28.14
C THR A 233 -12.35 -2.95 26.73
N CYS A 234 -13.21 -1.98 26.45
CA CYS A 234 -13.75 -1.71 25.13
C CYS A 234 -12.82 -0.73 24.40
N SER A 235 -12.22 -1.17 23.30
CA SER A 235 -11.60 -0.26 22.33
C SER A 235 -12.66 0.30 21.38
N ASP A 236 -12.33 1.44 20.76
CA ASP A 236 -13.11 2.08 19.70
C ASP A 236 -12.87 1.44 18.33
#